data_AF-A0A4Q4M7H9-F1
#
_entry.id   AF-A0A4Q4M7H9-F1
#
_cell.length_a   1.000
_cell.length_b   1.000
_cell.length_c   1.000
_cell.angle_alpha   90.00
_cell.angle_beta   90.00
_cell.angle_gamma   90.00
#
_symmetry.space_group_name_H-M   'P 1'
#
loop_
_entity.id
_entity.type
_entity.pdbx_description
1 polymer ?
#
loop_
_entity_poly.entity_id
_entity_poly.type
_entity_poly.pdbx_seq_one_letter_code
_entity_poly.pdbx_strand_id
1 'polypeptide(L)'
;MFESFKPVAPLIHRLKFAREMQSEFFYHSEVREVQDFVNAKEIWIVPLDGLNSCVGATEEHYWPCGKDNVFYIDPDNPERVFVGSDGEDEIDTLYGPVELYQ
;
A
#
# COMPACT_ATOMS: atom_id res chain seq x y z
N MET A 1 -5.17 -13.89 1.32
CA MET A 1 -3.99 -14.29 0.52
C MET A 1 -2.75 -14.42 1.39
N PHE A 2 -2.55 -13.49 2.34
CA PHE A 2 -1.38 -13.50 3.22
C PHE A 2 -1.39 -14.66 4.22
N GLU A 3 -2.56 -15.15 4.64
CA GLU A 3 -2.69 -16.30 5.54
C GLU A 3 -1.86 -17.51 5.12
N SER A 4 -1.78 -17.83 3.82
CA SER A 4 -0.98 -18.95 3.31
C SER A 4 0.53 -18.79 3.53
N PHE A 5 1.01 -17.56 3.75
CA PHE A 5 2.41 -17.24 4.01
C PHE A 5 2.72 -17.09 5.50
N LYS A 6 1.73 -17.17 6.38
CA LYS A 6 1.91 -17.00 7.84
C LYS A 6 3.06 -17.84 8.43
N PRO A 7 3.29 -19.11 8.03
CA PRO A 7 4.42 -19.89 8.54
C PRO A 7 5.81 -19.33 8.21
N VAL A 8 5.92 -18.53 7.14
CA VAL A 8 7.18 -17.94 6.66
C VAL A 8 7.21 -16.41 6.74
N ALA A 9 6.11 -15.76 7.13
CA ALA A 9 6.01 -14.30 7.21
C ALA A 9 7.11 -13.66 8.07
N PRO A 10 7.55 -14.23 9.22
CA PRO A 10 8.67 -13.69 9.99
C PRO A 10 10.04 -13.77 9.27
N LEU A 11 10.17 -14.55 8.19
CA LEU A 11 11.43 -14.65 7.42
C LEU A 11 11.51 -13.63 6.29
N ILE A 12 10.39 -12.96 5.97
CA ILE A 12 10.28 -12.03 4.85
C ILE A 12 10.70 -10.63 5.30
N HIS A 13 11.72 -10.10 4.62
CA HIS A 13 12.26 -8.76 4.88
C HIS A 13 11.77 -7.72 3.89
N ARG A 14 11.28 -8.15 2.72
CA ARG A 14 10.67 -7.31 1.69
C ARG A 14 9.43 -8.03 1.20
N LEU A 15 8.27 -7.42 1.42
CA LEU A 15 6.99 -7.92 0.91
C LEU A 15 6.62 -7.09 -0.31
N LYS A 16 6.27 -7.74 -1.43
CA LYS A 16 5.71 -7.09 -2.62
C LYS A 16 4.42 -7.77 -3.02
N PHE A 17 3.36 -7.01 -3.25
CA PHE A 17 2.08 -7.54 -3.73
C PHE A 17 1.34 -6.55 -4.62
N ALA A 18 0.39 -7.06 -5.39
CA ALA A 18 -0.53 -6.27 -6.20
C ALA A 18 -1.95 -6.48 -5.69
N ARG A 19 -2.72 -5.41 -5.50
CA ARG A 19 -4.08 -5.49 -4.97
C ARG A 19 -4.93 -4.29 -5.33
N GLU A 20 -6.24 -4.49 -5.39
CA GLU A 20 -7.23 -3.39 -5.34
C GLU A 20 -7.31 -2.91 -3.88
N MET A 21 -6.76 -1.73 -3.60
CA MET A 21 -6.59 -1.22 -2.23
C MET A 21 -7.91 -0.81 -1.59
N GLN A 22 -8.86 -0.31 -2.39
CA GLN A 22 -10.20 0.10 -1.94
C GLN A 22 -11.22 -1.03 -2.06
N SER A 23 -10.80 -2.24 -2.42
CA SER A 23 -11.68 -3.41 -2.34
C SER A 23 -12.09 -3.63 -0.89
N GLU A 24 -13.40 -3.63 -0.62
CA GLU A 24 -14.01 -3.84 0.70
C GLU A 24 -13.35 -4.98 1.50
N PHE A 25 -13.10 -6.11 0.82
CA PHE A 25 -12.49 -7.27 1.46
C PHE A 25 -11.03 -7.01 1.87
N PHE A 26 -10.25 -6.37 0.99
CA PHE A 26 -8.86 -6.06 1.31
C PHE A 26 -8.78 -5.02 2.42
N TYR A 27 -9.48 -3.90 2.23
CA TYR A 27 -9.47 -2.73 3.09
C TYR A 27 -9.89 -3.05 4.54
N HIS A 28 -10.90 -3.92 4.72
CA HIS A 28 -11.40 -4.24 6.07
C HIS A 28 -10.85 -5.52 6.69
N SER A 29 -10.37 -6.47 5.88
CA SER A 29 -10.02 -7.81 6.37
C SER A 29 -8.59 -8.21 6.03
N GLU A 30 -8.26 -8.31 4.74
CA GLU A 30 -6.99 -8.91 4.31
C GLU A 30 -5.77 -8.07 4.71
N VAL A 31 -5.88 -6.73 4.71
CA VAL A 31 -4.77 -5.84 5.10
C VAL A 31 -4.30 -6.10 6.54
N ARG A 32 -5.18 -6.59 7.43
CA ARG A 32 -4.81 -6.95 8.80
C ARG A 32 -3.84 -8.11 8.87
N GLU A 33 -3.84 -9.00 7.87
CA GLU A 33 -2.91 -10.14 7.81
C GLU A 33 -1.47 -9.68 7.50
N VAL A 34 -1.28 -8.46 6.97
CA VAL A 34 0.05 -7.87 6.74
C VAL A 34 0.85 -7.73 8.04
N GLN A 35 0.18 -7.65 9.20
CA GLN A 35 0.85 -7.59 10.51
C GLN A 35 1.68 -8.85 10.85
N ASP A 36 1.43 -9.98 10.18
CA ASP A 36 2.19 -11.22 10.41
C ASP A 36 3.64 -11.13 9.85
N PHE A 37 3.91 -10.16 8.96
CA PHE A 37 5.24 -9.92 8.36
C PHE A 37 6.12 -9.03 9.25
N VAL A 38 6.29 -9.43 10.51
CA VAL A 38 6.91 -8.63 11.59
C VAL A 38 8.35 -8.17 11.32
N ASN A 39 9.07 -8.84 10.41
CA ASN A 39 10.45 -8.50 10.04
C ASN A 39 10.54 -7.81 8.67
N ALA A 40 9.41 -7.48 8.05
CA ALA A 40 9.39 -6.71 6.82
C ALA A 40 9.97 -5.32 7.08
N LYS A 41 11.02 -4.98 6.35
CA LYS A 41 11.67 -3.67 6.35
C LYS A 41 11.08 -2.76 5.30
N GLU A 42 10.46 -3.32 4.27
CA GLU A 42 9.85 -2.60 3.17
C GLU A 42 8.62 -3.37 2.68
N ILE A 43 7.55 -2.64 2.35
CA ILE A 43 6.35 -3.16 1.74
C ILE A 43 6.11 -2.42 0.43
N TRP A 44 6.00 -3.17 -0.67
CA TRP A 44 5.85 -2.64 -2.03
C TRP A 44 4.50 -3.04 -2.60
N ILE A 45 3.69 -2.06 -2.96
CA ILE A 45 2.30 -2.23 -3.33
C ILE A 45 2.13 -1.77 -4.78
N VAL A 46 1.48 -2.60 -5.59
CA VAL A 46 0.96 -2.21 -6.91
C VAL A 46 -0.57 -2.08 -6.78
N PRO A 47 -1.12 -0.85 -6.69
CA PRO A 47 -2.56 -0.63 -6.56
C PRO A 47 -3.25 -0.86 -7.91
N LEU A 48 -4.07 -1.90 -8.01
CA LEU A 48 -4.75 -2.30 -9.25
C LEU A 48 -5.94 -1.41 -9.60
N ASP A 49 -6.45 -0.68 -8.62
CA ASP A 49 -7.52 0.32 -8.71
C ASP A 49 -6.99 1.76 -8.84
N GLY A 50 -5.70 1.91 -9.15
CA GLY A 50 -5.04 3.17 -9.45
C GLY A 50 -4.41 3.85 -8.23
N LEU A 51 -3.39 4.68 -8.42
CA LEU A 51 -2.61 5.25 -7.31
C LEU A 51 -3.44 5.99 -6.24
N ASN A 52 -4.50 6.70 -6.65
CA ASN A 52 -5.37 7.42 -5.73
C ASN A 52 -6.03 6.52 -4.67
N SER A 53 -6.11 5.20 -4.92
CA SER A 53 -6.60 4.21 -3.95
C SER A 53 -5.73 4.08 -2.70
N CYS A 54 -4.49 4.58 -2.74
CA CYS A 54 -3.51 4.50 -1.66
C CYS A 54 -3.49 5.73 -0.74
N VAL A 55 -4.16 6.82 -1.11
CA VAL A 55 -4.16 8.05 -0.30
C VAL A 55 -4.77 7.77 1.07
N GLY A 56 -4.03 8.06 2.14
CA GLY A 56 -4.43 7.81 3.53
C GLY A 56 -4.06 6.42 4.05
N ALA A 57 -3.57 5.51 3.21
CA ALA A 57 -3.31 4.12 3.61
C ALA A 57 -2.28 3.99 4.75
N THR A 58 -1.30 4.89 4.85
CA THR A 58 -0.33 4.89 5.96
C THR A 58 -0.92 5.32 7.31
N GLU A 59 -2.03 6.08 7.32
CA GLU A 59 -2.71 6.52 8.54
C GLU A 59 -3.89 5.60 8.89
N GLU A 60 -4.51 4.95 7.90
CA GLU A 60 -5.67 4.07 8.08
C GLU A 60 -5.30 2.61 8.43
N HIS A 61 -4.10 2.18 8.09
CA HIS A 61 -3.66 0.79 8.25
C HIS A 61 -2.34 0.65 9.00
N TYR A 62 -2.18 -0.48 9.69
CA TYR A 62 -0.93 -0.81 10.36
C TYR A 62 0.05 -1.49 9.40
N TRP A 63 1.22 -0.87 9.23
CA TRP A 63 2.32 -1.40 8.42
C TRP A 63 3.50 -1.80 9.32
N PRO A 64 3.91 -3.08 9.38
CA PRO A 64 4.97 -3.54 10.28
C PRO A 64 6.35 -2.95 9.95
N CYS A 65 6.55 -2.48 8.72
CA CYS A 65 7.78 -1.79 8.30
C CYS A 65 7.82 -0.30 8.72
N GLY A 66 6.75 0.23 9.32
CA GLY A 66 6.57 1.67 9.52
C GLY A 66 6.14 2.37 8.23
N LYS A 67 5.46 3.51 8.39
CA LYS A 67 4.84 4.25 7.27
C LYS A 67 5.83 4.72 6.21
N ASP A 68 7.03 5.12 6.62
CA ASP A 68 8.07 5.64 5.71
C ASP A 68 8.70 4.54 4.83
N ASN A 69 8.33 3.27 5.04
CA ASN A 69 8.82 2.13 4.26
C ASN A 69 7.72 1.41 3.48
N VAL A 70 6.60 2.09 3.24
CA VAL A 70 5.55 1.65 2.31
C VAL A 70 5.79 2.32 0.96
N PHE A 71 5.86 1.52 -0.10
CA PHE A 71 6.18 1.95 -1.45
C PHE A 71 5.00 1.66 -2.37
N TYR A 72 4.50 2.68 -3.07
CA TYR A 72 3.41 2.56 -4.04
C TYR A 72 3.98 2.66 -5.45
N ILE A 73 3.85 1.59 -6.23
CA ILE A 73 4.34 1.51 -7.61
C ILE A 73 3.19 1.85 -8.54
N ASP A 74 3.39 2.83 -9.43
CA ASP A 74 2.42 3.17 -10.46
C ASP A 74 2.14 1.94 -11.36
N PRO A 75 0.89 1.44 -11.42
CA PRO A 75 0.55 0.26 -12.21
C PRO A 75 0.77 0.45 -13.71
N ASP A 76 0.72 1.70 -14.20
CA ASP A 76 0.92 2.06 -15.61
C ASP A 76 2.36 2.45 -15.94
N ASN A 77 3.17 2.79 -14.92
CA ASN A 77 4.59 3.12 -15.07
C ASN A 77 5.43 2.58 -13.90
N PRO A 78 5.92 1.33 -13.97
CA PRO A 78 6.63 0.67 -12.86
C PRO A 78 7.91 1.37 -12.35
N GLU A 79 8.46 2.32 -13.12
CA GLU A 79 9.61 3.14 -12.72
C GLU A 79 9.22 4.31 -11.80
N ARG A 80 7.91 4.64 -11.74
CA ARG A 80 7.37 5.67 -10.85
C ARG A 80 6.93 5.04 -9.54
N VAL A 81 7.58 5.46 -8.46
CA VAL A 81 7.36 4.94 -7.10
C VAL A 81 7.19 6.11 -6.13
N PHE A 82 6.16 6.02 -5.30
CA PHE A 82 5.85 6.96 -4.22
C PHE A 82 6.09 6.28 -2.88
N VAL A 83 6.48 7.03 -1.85
CA VAL A 83 6.93 6.46 -0.57
C VAL A 83 6.25 7.12 0.61
N GLY A 84 5.63 6.31 1.46
CA GLY A 84 5.01 6.72 2.72
C GLY A 84 3.96 7.82 2.54
N SER A 85 3.74 8.58 3.61
CA SER A 85 2.75 9.67 3.63
C SER A 85 3.11 10.78 2.64
N ASP A 86 4.38 11.12 2.49
CA ASP A 86 4.81 12.14 1.51
C ASP A 86 4.47 11.70 0.07
N GLY A 87 4.58 10.40 -0.20
CA GLY A 87 4.17 9.80 -1.47
C GLY A 87 2.65 9.82 -1.66
N GLU A 88 1.88 9.63 -0.60
CA GLU A 88 0.41 9.75 -0.64
C GLU A 88 -0.03 11.20 -0.94
N ASP A 89 0.63 12.20 -0.33
CA ASP A 89 0.37 13.62 -0.60
C ASP A 89 0.67 13.99 -2.07
N GLU A 90 1.75 13.45 -2.64
CA GLU A 90 2.08 13.65 -4.05
C GLU A 90 1.05 12.96 -4.96
N ILE A 91 0.61 11.75 -4.61
CA ILE A 91 -0.45 11.05 -5.33
C ILE A 91 -1.75 11.87 -5.29
N ASP A 92 -2.17 12.37 -4.14
CA ASP A 92 -3.39 13.17 -3.99
C ASP A 92 -3.31 14.45 -4.85
N THR A 93 -2.14 15.09 -4.89
CA THR A 93 -1.92 16.26 -5.75
C THR A 93 -2.04 15.94 -7.25
N LEU A 94 -1.55 14.78 -7.69
CA LEU A 94 -1.47 14.40 -9.10
C LEU A 94 -2.73 13.70 -9.63
N TYR A 95 -3.38 12.91 -8.78
CA TYR A 95 -4.44 11.96 -9.13
C TYR A 95 -5.70 12.12 -8.29
N GLY A 96 -5.67 12.99 -7.28
CA GLY A 96 -6.84 13.34 -6.49
C GLY A 96 -7.95 13.94 -7.38
N PRO A 97 -9.20 13.89 -6.92
CA PRO A 97 -10.31 14.47 -7.66
C PRO A 97 -10.04 15.96 -7.88
N VAL A 98 -10.03 16.38 -9.15
CA VAL A 98 -10.00 17.81 -9.48
C VAL A 98 -11.27 18.42 -8.92
N GLU A 99 -11.15 19.24 -7.87
CA GLU A 99 -12.26 20.03 -7.38
C GLU A 99 -12.70 21.01 -8.48
N LEU A 100 -13.70 20.61 -9.26
CA LEU A 100 -14.38 21.46 -10.22
C LEU A 100 -15.28 22.44 -9.45
N TYR A 101 -14.68 23.41 -8.77
CA TYR A 101 -15.43 24.57 -8.30
C TYR A 101 -15.75 25.48 -9.49
N GLN A 102 -17.02 25.50 -9.86
CA GLN A 102 -17.65 26.52 -10.71
C GLN A 102 -17.82 27.84 -9.95
#